data_AF-H0EE18-F1
#
_entry.id   AF-H0EE18-F1
#
_cell.length_a   1.000
_cell.length_b   1.000
_cell.length_c   1.000
_cell.angle_alpha   90.00
_cell.angle_beta   90.00
_cell.angle_gamma   90.00
#
_symmetry.space_group_name_H-M   'P 1'
#
loop_
_entity.id
_entity.type
_entity.pdbx_description
1 polymer ?
#
loop_
_entity_poly.entity_id
_entity_poly.type
_entity_poly.pdbx_seq_one_letter_code
_entity_poly.pdbx_strand_id
1 'polypeptide(L)'
;MESRRKSATFISVLVHFTSQSADQESGYNRVDIARDIHAAILDRMPGHVETIISWSNLERRQVGLEAAIEIYKQNIDSPIVDLFSKAAFVVEWATLIWKIEGSVNEARQVFQKNQQWYLQSRHFWAKYFEFELSQPTSLATESEHYSRMKKIFEDMIQQSRMSLITKKDLSNYYLSYLQQRGTKEAMKEFLQVDKDLNG
;
A
#
# COMPACT_ATOMS: atom_id res chain seq x y z
N MET A 1 -30.24 12.76 -2.83
CA MET A 1 -28.80 12.88 -2.46
C MET A 1 -28.55 12.76 -0.95
N GLU A 2 -29.46 13.26 -0.12
CA GLU A 2 -29.31 13.29 1.35
C GLU A 2 -29.46 11.92 2.04
N SER A 3 -30.35 11.05 1.53
CA SER A 3 -30.55 9.68 2.05
C SER A 3 -29.33 8.76 1.88
N ARG A 4 -28.62 8.85 0.74
CA ARG A 4 -27.37 8.08 0.52
C ARG A 4 -26.22 8.54 1.41
N ARG A 5 -26.14 9.83 1.74
CA ARG A 5 -25.13 10.37 2.67
C ARG A 5 -25.39 9.91 4.12
N LYS A 6 -26.65 9.89 4.56
CA LYS A 6 -27.02 9.38 5.88
C LYS A 6 -26.72 7.88 6.02
N SER A 7 -27.02 7.09 4.98
CA SER A 7 -26.71 5.65 4.97
C SER A 7 -25.20 5.37 4.97
N ALA A 8 -24.41 6.08 4.16
CA ALA A 8 -22.95 5.93 4.15
C ALA A 8 -22.29 6.34 5.48
N THR A 9 -22.80 7.40 6.13
CA THR A 9 -22.30 7.84 7.46
C THR A 9 -22.65 6.81 8.53
N PHE A 10 -23.86 6.23 8.48
CA PHE A 10 -24.29 5.19 9.43
C PHE A 10 -23.48 3.90 9.27
N ILE A 11 -23.18 3.50 8.03
CA ILE A 11 -22.33 2.35 7.72
C ILE A 11 -20.90 2.60 8.21
N SER A 12 -20.33 3.78 7.94
CA SER A 12 -18.97 4.12 8.39
C SER A 12 -18.84 4.14 9.92
N VAL A 13 -19.82 4.70 10.64
CA VAL A 13 -19.85 4.69 12.11
C VAL A 13 -20.02 3.26 12.65
N LEU A 14 -20.88 2.46 12.02
CA LEU A 14 -21.10 1.07 12.41
C LEU A 14 -19.83 0.24 12.22
N VAL A 15 -19.10 0.42 11.11
CA VAL A 15 -17.85 -0.29 10.83
C VAL A 15 -16.74 0.11 11.79
N HIS A 16 -16.63 1.40 12.11
CA HIS A 16 -15.64 1.86 13.08
C HIS A 16 -15.93 1.28 14.47
N PHE A 17 -17.20 1.27 14.88
CA PHE A 17 -17.64 0.69 16.15
C PHE A 17 -17.41 -0.83 16.19
N THR A 18 -17.68 -1.56 15.10
CA THR A 18 -17.50 -3.01 15.06
C THR A 18 -16.02 -3.40 15.01
N SER A 19 -15.17 -2.64 14.31
CA SER A 19 -13.71 -2.83 14.35
C SER A 19 -13.17 -2.65 15.76
N GLN A 20 -13.61 -1.60 16.47
CA GLN A 20 -13.23 -1.39 17.88
C GLN A 20 -13.71 -2.54 18.78
N SER A 21 -14.93 -3.05 18.58
CA SER A 21 -15.41 -4.21 19.35
C SER A 21 -14.61 -5.48 19.07
N ALA A 22 -14.16 -5.71 17.83
CA ALA A 22 -13.35 -6.88 17.50
C ALA A 22 -11.97 -6.82 18.16
N ASP A 23 -11.36 -5.63 18.22
CA ASP A 23 -10.11 -5.42 18.96
C ASP A 23 -10.29 -5.60 20.47
N GLN A 24 -11.42 -5.16 21.04
CA GLN A 24 -11.74 -5.38 22.45
C GLN A 24 -11.90 -6.87 22.77
N GLU A 25 -12.70 -7.62 21.98
CA GLU A 25 -12.88 -9.07 22.19
C GLU A 25 -11.58 -9.86 21.99
N SER A 26 -10.71 -9.42 21.07
CA SER A 26 -9.34 -9.95 20.95
C SER A 26 -8.55 -9.81 22.25
N GLY A 27 -8.65 -8.67 22.93
CA GLY A 27 -8.04 -8.42 24.23
C GLY A 27 -8.60 -9.29 25.36
N TYR A 28 -9.86 -9.70 25.28
CA TYR A 28 -10.50 -10.61 26.24
C TYR A 28 -10.30 -12.11 25.93
N ASN A 29 -9.41 -12.45 24.99
CA ASN A 29 -9.15 -13.81 24.53
C ASN A 29 -10.40 -14.49 23.90
N ARG A 30 -11.33 -13.70 23.33
CA ARG A 30 -12.50 -14.18 22.57
C ARG A 30 -12.26 -14.02 21.08
N VAL A 31 -11.22 -14.69 20.60
CA VAL A 31 -10.74 -14.59 19.22
C VAL A 31 -11.81 -15.01 18.20
N ASP A 32 -12.60 -16.04 18.51
CA ASP A 32 -13.64 -16.54 17.60
C ASP A 32 -14.73 -15.50 17.36
N ILE A 33 -15.16 -14.77 18.40
CA ILE A 33 -16.13 -13.67 18.26
C ILE A 33 -15.55 -12.55 17.39
N ALA A 34 -14.27 -12.21 17.60
CA ALA A 34 -13.62 -11.20 16.77
C ALA A 34 -13.57 -11.62 15.29
N ARG A 35 -13.30 -12.90 14.99
CA ARG A 35 -13.35 -13.43 13.60
C ARG A 35 -14.76 -13.35 13.02
N ASP A 36 -15.77 -13.76 13.79
CA ASP A 36 -17.18 -13.70 13.36
C ASP A 36 -17.63 -12.27 13.04
N ILE A 37 -17.18 -11.28 13.83
CA ILE A 37 -17.46 -9.86 13.57
C ILE A 37 -16.83 -9.41 12.25
N HIS A 38 -15.55 -9.72 12.01
CA HIS A 38 -14.90 -9.35 10.75
C HIS A 38 -15.58 -10.03 9.55
N ALA A 39 -15.92 -11.32 9.66
CA ALA A 39 -16.64 -12.06 8.64
C ALA A 39 -18.01 -11.42 8.33
N ALA A 40 -18.80 -11.10 9.35
CA ALA A 40 -20.11 -10.48 9.18
C ALA A 40 -20.05 -9.10 8.51
N ILE A 41 -18.99 -8.32 8.76
CA ILE A 41 -18.76 -7.04 8.07
C ILE A 41 -18.43 -7.32 6.58
N LEU A 42 -17.56 -8.28 6.30
CA LEU A 42 -17.14 -8.58 4.92
C LEU A 42 -18.23 -9.26 4.08
N ASP A 43 -19.17 -9.98 4.69
CA ASP A 43 -20.40 -10.46 4.02
C ASP A 43 -21.24 -9.29 3.48
N ARG A 44 -21.25 -8.16 4.19
CA ARG A 44 -22.01 -6.96 3.83
C ARG A 44 -21.20 -6.04 2.91
N MET A 45 -19.89 -5.98 3.09
CA MET A 45 -18.97 -5.11 2.36
C MET A 45 -17.68 -5.86 1.99
N PRO A 46 -17.74 -6.68 0.93
CA PRO A 46 -16.56 -7.37 0.45
C PRO A 46 -15.43 -6.40 0.09
N GLY A 47 -14.20 -6.73 0.48
CA GLY A 47 -13.05 -5.88 0.20
C GLY A 47 -12.92 -4.64 1.10
N HIS A 48 -13.74 -4.51 2.16
CA HIS A 48 -13.61 -3.38 3.07
C HIS A 48 -12.22 -3.33 3.72
N VAL A 49 -11.43 -2.31 3.34
CA VAL A 49 -9.98 -2.29 3.56
C VAL A 49 -9.61 -2.32 5.04
N GLU A 50 -10.23 -1.45 5.85
CA GLU A 50 -9.92 -1.37 7.28
C GLU A 50 -10.24 -2.68 8.01
N THR A 51 -11.32 -3.36 7.62
CA THR A 51 -11.73 -4.64 8.23
C THR A 51 -10.75 -5.75 7.89
N ILE A 52 -10.28 -5.84 6.65
CA ILE A 52 -9.29 -6.84 6.24
C ILE A 52 -7.93 -6.57 6.92
N ILE A 53 -7.53 -5.31 7.06
CA ILE A 53 -6.31 -4.95 7.81
C ILE A 53 -6.44 -5.30 9.29
N SER A 54 -7.58 -4.97 9.91
CA SER A 54 -7.87 -5.32 11.30
C SER A 54 -7.85 -6.84 11.52
N TRP A 55 -8.48 -7.60 10.63
CA TRP A 55 -8.48 -9.07 10.70
C TRP A 55 -7.07 -9.64 10.49
N SER A 56 -6.32 -9.17 9.50
CA SER A 56 -4.92 -9.58 9.31
C SER A 56 -4.09 -9.34 10.57
N ASN A 57 -4.24 -8.18 11.22
CA ASN A 57 -3.57 -7.88 12.48
C ASN A 57 -4.02 -8.77 13.64
N LEU A 58 -5.29 -9.17 13.69
CA LEU A 58 -5.79 -10.17 14.64
C LEU A 58 -5.08 -11.51 14.42
N GLU A 59 -5.08 -12.05 13.20
CA GLU A 59 -4.43 -13.34 12.89
C GLU A 59 -2.92 -13.28 13.14
N ARG A 60 -2.28 -12.14 12.90
CA ARG A 60 -0.86 -11.93 13.25
C ARG A 60 -0.59 -12.14 14.74
N ARG A 61 -1.46 -11.61 15.61
CA ARG A 61 -1.32 -11.72 17.06
C ARG A 61 -1.63 -13.13 17.57
N GLN A 62 -2.57 -13.82 16.92
CA GLN A 62 -3.11 -15.09 17.42
C GLN A 62 -2.41 -16.32 16.85
N VAL A 63 -2.03 -16.26 15.58
CA VAL A 63 -1.51 -17.42 14.82
C VAL A 63 -0.10 -17.17 14.32
N GLY A 64 0.16 -15.97 13.77
CA GLY A 64 1.49 -15.59 13.29
C GLY A 64 1.46 -14.82 11.98
N LEU A 65 2.66 -14.47 11.50
CA LEU A 65 2.85 -13.61 10.34
C LEU A 65 2.24 -14.21 9.06
N GLU A 66 2.43 -15.50 8.83
CA GLU A 66 1.96 -16.19 7.63
C GLU A 66 0.43 -16.18 7.55
N ALA A 67 -0.25 -16.36 8.67
CA ALA A 67 -1.70 -16.27 8.74
C ALA A 67 -2.21 -14.86 8.39
N ALA A 68 -1.51 -13.83 8.87
CA ALA A 68 -1.83 -12.43 8.54
C ALA A 68 -1.65 -12.14 7.05
N ILE A 69 -0.58 -12.65 6.44
CA ILE A 69 -0.30 -12.53 5.01
C ILE A 69 -1.37 -13.26 4.18
N GLU A 70 -1.79 -14.44 4.63
CA GLU A 70 -2.78 -15.25 3.92
C GLU A 70 -4.14 -14.54 3.83
N ILE A 71 -4.55 -13.80 4.87
CA ILE A 71 -5.75 -12.94 4.81
C ILE A 71 -5.68 -11.96 3.63
N TYR A 72 -4.53 -11.32 3.39
CA TYR A 72 -4.36 -10.42 2.26
C TYR A 72 -4.41 -11.17 0.92
N LYS A 73 -3.70 -12.29 0.79
CA LYS A 73 -3.66 -13.08 -0.45
C LYS A 73 -5.04 -13.58 -0.87
N GLN A 74 -5.82 -14.12 0.06
CA GLN A 74 -7.20 -14.57 -0.21
C GLN A 74 -8.09 -13.44 -0.74
N ASN A 75 -7.95 -12.23 -0.19
CA ASN A 75 -8.70 -11.07 -0.65
C ASN A 75 -8.17 -10.50 -1.98
N ILE A 76 -6.87 -10.63 -2.27
CA ILE A 76 -6.27 -10.28 -3.57
C ILE A 76 -6.78 -11.21 -4.67
N ASP A 77 -6.91 -12.50 -4.38
CA ASP A 77 -7.37 -13.50 -5.36
C ASP A 77 -8.89 -13.48 -5.55
N SER A 78 -9.63 -12.91 -4.59
CA SER A 78 -11.09 -12.82 -4.63
C SER A 78 -11.61 -11.99 -5.82
N PRO A 79 -12.54 -12.51 -6.64
CA PRO A 79 -13.06 -11.78 -7.81
C PRO A 79 -14.04 -10.66 -7.45
N ILE A 80 -14.57 -10.65 -6.23
CA ILE A 80 -15.56 -9.65 -5.77
C ILE A 80 -14.91 -8.40 -5.15
N VAL A 81 -13.61 -8.45 -4.87
CA VAL A 81 -12.85 -7.32 -4.33
C VAL A 81 -12.39 -6.43 -5.48
N ASP A 82 -12.56 -5.11 -5.35
CA ASP A 82 -12.16 -4.17 -6.38
C ASP A 82 -10.64 -3.97 -6.47
N LEU A 83 -10.18 -3.46 -7.60
CA LEU A 83 -8.76 -3.28 -7.91
C LEU A 83 -8.01 -2.42 -6.87
N PHE A 84 -8.64 -1.36 -6.35
CA PHE A 84 -7.97 -0.42 -5.45
C PHE A 84 -7.81 -1.01 -4.05
N SER A 85 -8.81 -1.76 -3.58
CA SER A 85 -8.72 -2.53 -2.34
C SER A 85 -7.63 -3.60 -2.45
N LYS A 86 -7.57 -4.34 -3.56
CA LYS A 86 -6.46 -5.30 -3.81
C LYS A 86 -5.09 -4.62 -3.78
N ALA A 87 -4.97 -3.44 -4.37
CA ALA A 87 -3.72 -2.68 -4.36
C ALA A 87 -3.29 -2.32 -2.92
N ALA A 88 -4.24 -1.95 -2.05
CA ALA A 88 -3.97 -1.71 -0.63
C ALA A 88 -3.51 -2.99 0.07
N PHE A 89 -4.12 -4.14 -0.19
CA PHE A 89 -3.71 -5.41 0.42
C PHE A 89 -2.30 -5.84 0.02
N VAL A 90 -1.89 -5.60 -1.23
CA VAL A 90 -0.51 -5.87 -1.66
C VAL A 90 0.49 -4.96 -0.94
N VAL A 91 0.14 -3.68 -0.73
CA VAL A 91 0.96 -2.74 0.04
C VAL A 91 1.11 -3.20 1.49
N GLU A 92 0.02 -3.58 2.14
CA GLU A 92 0.03 -4.05 3.53
C GLU A 92 0.79 -5.37 3.68
N TRP A 93 0.63 -6.28 2.72
CA TRP A 93 1.42 -7.51 2.65
C TRP A 93 2.93 -7.21 2.55
N ALA A 94 3.35 -6.35 1.61
CA ALA A 94 4.75 -5.95 1.49
C ALA A 94 5.25 -5.24 2.76
N THR A 95 4.39 -4.49 3.44
CA THR A 95 4.70 -3.81 4.69
C THR A 95 4.92 -4.79 5.83
N LEU A 96 4.14 -5.87 5.93
CA LEU A 96 4.36 -6.93 6.91
C LEU A 96 5.72 -7.61 6.70
N ILE A 97 6.07 -7.97 5.45
CA ILE A 97 7.39 -8.54 5.13
C ILE A 97 8.50 -7.54 5.47
N TRP A 98 8.32 -6.27 5.14
CA TRP A 98 9.36 -5.27 5.38
C TRP A 98 9.56 -4.96 6.87
N LYS A 99 8.48 -4.69 7.60
CA LYS A 99 8.54 -4.12 8.95
C LYS A 99 8.49 -5.17 10.05
N ILE A 100 7.86 -6.30 9.82
CA ILE A 100 7.70 -7.37 10.82
C ILE A 100 8.72 -8.47 10.59
N GLU A 101 8.83 -8.97 9.36
CA GLU A 101 9.83 -9.99 9.01
C GLU A 101 11.24 -9.39 8.85
N GLY A 102 11.32 -8.13 8.42
CA GLY A 102 12.60 -7.44 8.19
C GLY A 102 13.21 -7.71 6.82
N SER A 103 12.53 -8.43 5.94
CA SER A 103 13.06 -8.82 4.62
C SER A 103 12.79 -7.75 3.56
N VAL A 104 13.73 -6.80 3.44
CA VAL A 104 13.66 -5.72 2.43
C VAL A 104 13.57 -6.27 1.00
N ASN A 105 14.35 -7.31 0.71
CA ASN A 105 14.40 -7.87 -0.65
C ASN A 105 13.10 -8.55 -1.03
N GLU A 106 12.47 -9.29 -0.12
CA GLU A 106 11.19 -9.93 -0.38
C GLU A 106 10.05 -8.92 -0.47
N ALA A 107 10.03 -7.90 0.39
CA ALA A 107 9.06 -6.81 0.29
C ALA A 107 9.16 -6.10 -1.06
N ARG A 108 10.39 -5.83 -1.54
CA ARG A 108 10.61 -5.26 -2.87
C ARG A 108 10.11 -6.19 -3.98
N GLN A 109 10.34 -7.50 -3.87
CA GLN A 109 9.81 -8.46 -4.85
C GLN A 109 8.28 -8.47 -4.89
N VAL A 110 7.61 -8.30 -3.74
CA VAL A 110 6.14 -8.17 -3.72
C VAL A 110 5.69 -6.98 -4.56
N PHE A 111 6.29 -5.80 -4.39
CA PHE A 111 5.99 -4.64 -5.23
C PHE A 111 6.26 -4.92 -6.72
N GLN A 112 7.45 -5.43 -7.06
CA GLN A 112 7.85 -5.67 -8.44
C GLN A 112 6.96 -6.66 -9.18
N LYS A 113 6.60 -7.79 -8.54
CA LYS A 113 5.76 -8.83 -9.16
C LYS A 113 4.32 -8.36 -9.37
N ASN A 114 3.87 -7.38 -8.59
CA ASN A 114 2.48 -6.94 -8.57
C ASN A 114 2.22 -5.64 -9.33
N GLN A 115 3.24 -4.83 -9.62
CA GLN A 115 3.06 -3.48 -10.20
C GLN A 115 2.22 -3.45 -11.48
N GLN A 116 2.36 -4.49 -12.34
CA GLN A 116 1.65 -4.59 -13.61
C GLN A 116 0.12 -4.68 -13.47
N TRP A 117 -0.38 -5.10 -12.30
CA TRP A 117 -1.81 -5.19 -12.02
C TRP A 117 -2.38 -3.86 -11.53
N TYR A 118 -1.56 -3.03 -10.88
CA TYR A 118 -2.00 -1.84 -10.16
C TYR A 118 -1.60 -0.52 -10.84
N LEU A 119 -1.59 -0.53 -12.18
CA LEU A 119 -1.19 0.60 -13.03
C LEU A 119 -2.01 1.89 -12.81
N GLN A 120 -3.19 1.81 -12.19
CA GLN A 120 -4.06 2.97 -11.91
C GLN A 120 -4.07 3.36 -10.42
N SER A 121 -3.43 2.58 -9.55
CA SER A 121 -3.50 2.81 -8.11
C SER A 121 -2.43 3.80 -7.66
N ARG A 122 -2.84 5.07 -7.45
CA ARG A 122 -1.99 6.09 -6.83
C ARG A 122 -1.38 5.61 -5.51
N HIS A 123 -2.19 4.93 -4.70
CA HIS A 123 -1.78 4.45 -3.38
C HIS A 123 -0.63 3.44 -3.49
N PHE A 124 -0.73 2.48 -4.41
CA PHE A 124 0.33 1.48 -4.64
C PHE A 124 1.65 2.14 -5.03
N TRP A 125 1.63 3.03 -6.02
CA TRP A 125 2.84 3.70 -6.50
C TRP A 125 3.46 4.62 -5.43
N ALA A 126 2.64 5.38 -4.71
CA ALA A 126 3.12 6.21 -3.60
C ALA A 126 3.82 5.35 -2.54
N LYS A 127 3.19 4.25 -2.13
CA LYS A 127 3.74 3.35 -1.10
C LYS A 127 4.99 2.62 -1.56
N TYR A 128 5.10 2.32 -2.86
CA TYR A 128 6.33 1.75 -3.41
C TYR A 128 7.49 2.77 -3.39
N PHE A 129 7.24 4.04 -3.74
CA PHE A 129 8.23 5.10 -3.58
C PHE A 129 8.63 5.30 -2.11
N GLU A 130 7.65 5.39 -1.20
CA GLU A 130 7.91 5.53 0.23
C GLU A 130 8.74 4.36 0.78
N PHE A 131 8.42 3.14 0.36
CA PHE A 131 9.18 1.94 0.70
C PHE A 131 10.64 2.08 0.27
N GLU A 132 10.92 2.38 -1.00
CA GLU A 132 12.31 2.43 -1.48
C GLU A 132 13.07 3.60 -0.85
N LEU A 133 12.45 4.79 -0.73
CA LEU A 133 13.05 5.97 -0.08
C LEU A 133 13.45 5.74 1.38
N SER A 134 12.71 4.88 2.07
CA SER A 134 12.93 4.53 3.47
C SER A 134 14.06 3.54 3.67
N GLN A 135 14.63 2.97 2.60
CA GLN A 135 15.74 2.05 2.74
C GLN A 135 17.01 2.83 3.12
N PRO A 136 17.78 2.33 4.11
CA PRO A 136 19.04 2.94 4.46
C PRO A 136 19.99 2.87 3.27
N THR A 137 20.77 3.92 3.06
CA THR A 137 21.81 3.97 2.04
C THR A 137 23.14 4.40 2.65
N SER A 138 24.21 4.10 1.95
CA SER A 138 25.60 4.45 2.24
C SER A 138 26.27 4.91 0.94
N LEU A 139 27.45 5.51 1.02
CA LEU A 139 28.23 5.89 -0.16
C LEU A 139 28.46 4.72 -1.13
N ALA A 140 28.54 3.47 -0.62
CA ALA A 140 28.73 2.29 -1.45
C ALA A 140 27.44 1.84 -2.18
N THR A 141 26.27 2.14 -1.62
CA THR A 141 24.96 1.65 -2.11
C THR A 141 24.10 2.75 -2.74
N GLU A 142 24.54 4.00 -2.70
CA GLU A 142 23.82 5.16 -3.21
C GLU A 142 23.53 5.07 -4.71
N SER A 143 24.50 4.59 -5.50
CA SER A 143 24.29 4.37 -6.94
C SER A 143 23.22 3.30 -7.20
N GLU A 144 23.16 2.25 -6.40
CA GLU A 144 22.16 1.19 -6.58
C GLU A 144 20.77 1.71 -6.18
N HIS A 145 20.68 2.42 -5.06
CA HIS A 145 19.46 3.08 -4.61
C HIS A 145 18.93 4.07 -5.66
N TYR A 146 19.84 4.84 -6.28
CA TYR A 146 19.51 5.72 -7.41
C TYR A 146 18.89 4.95 -8.57
N SER A 147 19.53 3.86 -9.01
CA SER A 147 19.00 3.03 -10.11
C SER A 147 17.62 2.46 -9.80
N ARG A 148 17.36 2.05 -8.56
CA ARG A 148 16.03 1.56 -8.13
C ARG A 148 14.99 2.67 -8.15
N MET A 149 15.28 3.82 -7.57
CA MET A 149 14.38 4.98 -7.57
C MET A 149 14.04 5.44 -8.99
N LYS A 150 15.05 5.52 -9.84
CA LYS A 150 14.89 5.86 -11.26
C LYS A 150 14.00 4.85 -11.97
N LYS A 151 14.23 3.55 -11.76
CA LYS A 151 13.40 2.49 -12.34
C LYS A 151 11.93 2.60 -11.94
N ILE A 152 11.64 2.84 -10.65
CA ILE A 152 10.25 3.02 -10.18
C ILE A 152 9.61 4.23 -10.88
N PHE A 153 10.34 5.33 -11.01
CA PHE A 153 9.89 6.52 -11.73
C PHE A 153 9.62 6.26 -13.21
N GLU A 154 10.56 5.65 -13.92
CA GLU A 154 10.40 5.33 -15.34
C GLU A 154 9.22 4.37 -15.57
N ASP A 155 9.11 3.31 -14.77
CA ASP A 155 8.00 2.36 -14.82
C ASP A 155 6.66 3.08 -14.57
N MET A 156 6.60 3.98 -13.58
CA MET A 156 5.40 4.77 -13.29
C MET A 156 5.03 5.69 -14.45
N ILE A 157 5.98 6.41 -15.05
CA ILE A 157 5.69 7.31 -16.17
C ILE A 157 5.25 6.53 -17.40
N GLN A 158 5.96 5.46 -17.75
CA GLN A 158 5.76 4.72 -19.01
C GLN A 158 4.58 3.73 -18.96
N GLN A 159 4.39 3.03 -17.85
CA GLN A 159 3.47 1.90 -17.77
C GLN A 159 2.16 2.26 -17.06
N SER A 160 2.19 3.20 -16.12
CA SER A 160 0.99 3.52 -15.35
C SER A 160 -0.08 4.18 -16.23
N ARG A 161 -1.34 3.87 -15.93
CA ARG A 161 -2.54 4.41 -16.60
C ARG A 161 -3.21 5.52 -15.77
N MET A 162 -2.46 6.11 -14.84
CA MET A 162 -2.92 7.22 -13.99
C MET A 162 -3.04 8.52 -14.79
N SER A 163 -3.86 9.46 -14.30
CA SER A 163 -3.97 10.79 -14.89
C SER A 163 -2.65 11.55 -14.83
N LEU A 164 -2.42 12.47 -15.77
CA LEU A 164 -1.20 13.29 -15.79
C LEU A 164 -0.98 14.01 -14.46
N ILE A 165 -2.04 14.59 -13.86
CA ILE A 165 -1.97 15.25 -12.55
C ILE A 165 -1.43 14.30 -11.49
N THR A 166 -1.95 13.07 -11.43
CA THR A 166 -1.49 12.06 -10.47
C THR A 166 -0.04 11.67 -10.72
N LYS A 167 0.37 11.52 -11.98
CA LYS A 167 1.78 11.24 -12.32
C LYS A 167 2.68 12.38 -11.86
N LYS A 168 2.32 13.65 -12.13
CA LYS A 168 3.06 14.83 -11.65
C LYS A 168 3.20 14.82 -10.12
N ASP A 169 2.10 14.59 -9.40
CA ASP A 169 2.11 14.54 -7.93
C ASP A 169 3.07 13.46 -7.40
N LEU A 170 3.07 12.27 -8.01
CA LEU A 170 3.94 11.15 -7.61
C LEU A 170 5.40 11.37 -8.04
N SER A 171 5.65 12.05 -9.15
CA SER A 171 6.99 12.41 -9.59
C SER A 171 7.72 13.28 -8.56
N ASN A 172 7.00 14.00 -7.69
CA ASN A 172 7.60 14.79 -6.62
C ASN A 172 8.44 13.95 -5.65
N TYR A 173 8.11 12.67 -5.44
CA TYR A 173 8.95 11.76 -4.65
C TYR A 173 10.33 11.60 -5.29
N TYR A 174 10.38 11.41 -6.61
CA TYR A 174 11.63 11.25 -7.35
C TYR A 174 12.39 12.57 -7.49
N LEU A 175 11.70 13.67 -7.78
CA LEU A 175 12.30 15.00 -7.86
C LEU A 175 12.93 15.42 -6.53
N SER A 176 12.24 15.19 -5.40
CA SER A 176 12.79 15.44 -4.06
C SER A 176 14.02 14.57 -3.78
N TYR A 177 14.00 13.32 -4.22
CA TYR A 177 15.15 12.42 -4.12
C TYR A 177 16.37 12.94 -4.88
N LEU A 178 16.20 13.36 -6.13
CA LEU A 178 17.28 13.94 -6.94
C LEU A 178 17.87 15.21 -6.31
N GLN A 179 17.04 16.05 -5.69
CA GLN A 179 17.51 17.26 -4.99
C GLN A 179 18.33 16.93 -3.74
N GLN A 180 17.88 15.96 -2.94
CA GLN A 180 18.47 15.68 -1.63
C GLN A 180 19.69 14.76 -1.70
N ARG A 181 19.70 13.81 -2.65
CA ARG A 181 20.67 12.71 -2.72
C ARG A 181 21.30 12.55 -4.10
N GLY A 182 21.01 13.46 -5.03
CA GLY A 182 21.55 13.42 -6.37
C GLY A 182 22.97 13.97 -6.47
N THR A 183 23.77 13.40 -7.37
CA THR A 183 25.04 14.02 -7.80
C THR A 183 24.79 15.23 -8.70
N LYS A 184 25.85 15.90 -9.15
CA LYS A 184 25.76 17.02 -10.10
C LYS A 184 25.00 16.66 -11.38
N GLU A 185 25.12 15.41 -11.83
CA GLU A 185 24.43 14.86 -13.01
C GLU A 185 22.94 14.64 -12.73
N ALA A 186 22.58 14.21 -11.53
CA ALA A 186 21.19 14.04 -11.11
C ALA A 186 20.43 15.37 -11.12
N MET A 187 21.10 16.50 -10.90
CA MET A 187 20.48 17.83 -11.03
C MET A 187 20.14 18.19 -12.48
N LYS A 188 20.89 17.69 -13.47
CA LYS A 188 20.50 17.85 -14.89
C LYS A 188 19.25 17.03 -15.19
N GLU A 189 19.18 15.80 -14.67
CA GLU A 189 18.00 14.95 -14.78
C GLU A 189 16.78 15.60 -14.10
N PHE A 190 16.96 16.18 -12.91
CA PHE A 190 15.92 16.94 -12.22
C PHE A 190 15.32 18.03 -13.12
N LEU A 191 16.16 18.87 -13.73
CA LEU A 191 15.70 19.97 -14.58
C LEU A 191 14.96 19.46 -15.83
N GLN A 192 15.40 18.34 -16.39
CA GLN A 192 14.74 17.72 -17.54
C GLN A 192 13.36 17.18 -17.14
N VAL A 193 13.28 16.42 -16.04
CA VAL A 193 12.01 15.86 -15.55
C VAL A 193 11.04 16.96 -15.15
N ASP A 194 11.51 18.01 -14.48
CA ASP A 194 10.68 19.15 -14.09
C ASP A 194 10.12 19.87 -15.32
N LYS A 195 10.94 20.08 -16.35
CA LYS A 195 10.48 20.66 -17.62
C LYS A 195 9.45 19.77 -18.32
N ASP A 196 9.67 18.46 -18.37
CA ASP A 196 8.76 17.53 -19.06
C ASP A 196 7.41 17.39 -18.33
N LEU A 197 7.40 17.61 -17.01
CA LEU A 197 6.19 17.51 -16.19
C LEU A 197 5.49 18.85 -16.00
N ASN A 198 6.19 19.97 -15.85
CA ASN A 198 5.62 21.26 -15.45
C ASN A 198 5.70 22.35 -16.54
N GLY A 199 6.51 22.15 -17.58
CA GLY A 199 6.68 23.07 -18.70
C GLY A 199 5.61 22.99 -19.77
#